data_AF-A0A0J8C8K4-F1
#
_entry.id   AF-A0A0J8C8K4-F1
#
_cell.length_a   1.000
_cell.length_b   1.000
_cell.length_c   1.000
_cell.angle_alpha   90.00
_cell.angle_beta   90.00
_cell.angle_gamma   90.00
#
_symmetry.space_group_name_H-M   'P 1'
#
loop_
_entity.id
_entity.type
_entity.pdbx_description
1 polymer ?
#
loop_
_entity_poly.entity_id
_entity_poly.type
_entity_poly.pdbx_seq_one_letter_code
_entity_poly.pdbx_strand_id
1 'polypeptide(L)'
;MTVGTDTTLYTATAVATHQDGVDHDADTEITAPEAAGNAALAAVRTGNREAAQRIVAEMLPSERVELAAHLEELRKLLGPTCAECGALTEIGTCTTDPFSAECRFLCSRCTAPRRTH
;
A
#
# COMPACT_ATOMS: atom_id res chain seq x y z
N MET A 1 59.58 -31.66 -36.15
CA MET A 1 59.69 -31.97 -34.71
C MET A 1 58.80 -30.97 -33.99
N THR A 2 57.50 -31.26 -33.80
CA THR A 2 56.89 -31.86 -32.58
C THR A 2 57.23 -30.99 -31.36
N VAL A 3 56.31 -30.37 -30.62
CA VAL A 3 55.08 -30.89 -29.98
C VAL A 3 54.24 -29.68 -29.55
N GLY A 4 52.91 -29.77 -29.65
CA GLY A 4 51.98 -28.85 -28.97
C GLY A 4 51.56 -29.39 -27.62
N THR A 5 51.17 -28.52 -26.68
CA THR A 5 50.36 -28.91 -25.53
C THR A 5 49.55 -27.72 -25.02
N ASP A 6 48.23 -27.83 -25.19
CA ASP A 6 47.21 -27.16 -24.40
C ASP A 6 47.48 -27.31 -22.91
N THR A 7 47.45 -26.20 -22.16
CA THR A 7 47.49 -26.24 -20.70
C THR A 7 46.05 -26.30 -20.19
N THR A 8 45.48 -27.51 -20.19
CA THR A 8 44.35 -27.88 -19.34
C THR A 8 44.88 -28.16 -17.93
N LEU A 9 44.58 -27.30 -16.97
CA LEU A 9 44.78 -27.62 -15.55
C LEU A 9 43.56 -28.41 -15.05
N TYR A 10 43.74 -29.72 -14.96
CA TYR A 10 42.79 -30.65 -14.35
C TYR A 10 43.38 -31.24 -13.07
N THR A 11 42.53 -31.31 -12.03
CA THR A 11 42.58 -32.11 -10.78
C THR A 11 43.71 -31.88 -9.78
N ALA A 12 43.56 -32.15 -8.49
CA ALA A 12 42.47 -32.28 -7.51
C ALA A 12 43.17 -32.86 -6.27
N THR A 13 42.90 -32.32 -5.08
CA THR A 13 43.10 -33.09 -3.84
C THR A 13 42.04 -32.69 -2.84
N ALA A 14 41.26 -33.69 -2.44
CA ALA A 14 40.22 -33.64 -1.43
C ALA A 14 40.78 -33.19 -0.07
N VAL A 15 40.09 -32.26 0.57
CA VAL A 15 40.08 -32.16 2.03
C VAL A 15 38.68 -32.53 2.46
N ALA A 16 38.56 -33.76 2.97
CA ALA A 16 37.46 -34.14 3.81
C ALA A 16 37.63 -33.42 5.15
N THR A 17 36.66 -32.59 5.52
CA THR A 17 36.37 -32.32 6.94
C THR A 17 34.93 -31.86 7.09
N HIS A 18 34.23 -32.60 7.95
CA HIS A 18 33.00 -32.27 8.67
C HIS A 18 31.70 -32.09 7.87
N GLN A 19 30.92 -33.17 7.84
CA GLN A 19 29.49 -33.09 8.06
C GLN A 19 29.25 -32.45 9.43
N ASP A 20 29.04 -31.15 9.46
CA ASP A 20 28.16 -30.56 10.47
C ASP A 20 26.75 -30.65 9.89
N GLY A 21 26.05 -31.70 10.31
CA GLY A 21 24.60 -31.75 10.22
C GLY A 21 24.07 -30.59 11.04
N VAL A 22 23.83 -29.46 10.38
CA VAL A 22 22.84 -28.53 10.89
C VAL A 22 21.53 -29.00 10.30
N ASP A 23 20.89 -29.91 11.04
CA ASP A 23 19.45 -30.04 11.00
C ASP A 23 18.90 -28.64 11.30
N HIS A 24 18.73 -27.82 10.26
CA HIS A 24 17.79 -26.70 10.33
C HIS A 24 16.43 -27.36 10.31
N ASP A 25 16.05 -27.91 11.46
CA ASP A 25 14.66 -28.11 11.84
C ASP A 25 14.07 -26.70 12.00
N ALA A 26 13.92 -26.05 10.85
CA ALA A 26 13.29 -24.77 10.70
C ALA A 26 11.79 -25.05 10.75
N ASP A 27 11.31 -25.42 11.94
CA ASP A 27 9.93 -25.21 12.34
C ASP A 27 9.75 -23.69 12.51
N THR A 28 9.95 -22.97 11.41
CA THR A 28 9.73 -21.54 11.32
C THR A 28 8.23 -21.41 11.17
N GLU A 29 7.54 -21.28 12.30
CA GLU A 29 6.12 -20.98 12.31
C GLU A 29 5.92 -19.69 11.47
N ILE A 30 5.48 -19.87 10.23
CA ILE A 30 5.24 -18.73 9.32
C ILE A 30 4.04 -17.99 9.91
N THR A 31 4.27 -16.75 10.35
CA THR A 31 3.17 -15.93 10.85
C THR A 31 2.22 -15.58 9.71
N ALA A 32 0.94 -15.38 10.01
CA ALA A 32 -0.06 -14.95 9.01
C ALA A 32 0.39 -13.76 8.12
N PRO A 33 1.02 -12.68 8.64
CA PRO A 33 1.51 -11.60 7.79
C PRO A 33 2.68 -12.00 6.87
N GLU A 34 3.59 -12.87 7.34
CA GLU A 34 4.69 -13.37 6.50
C GLU A 34 4.17 -14.28 5.39
N ALA A 35 3.18 -15.13 5.68
CA ALA A 35 2.53 -15.96 4.67
C ALA A 35 1.85 -15.10 3.59
N ALA A 36 1.14 -14.04 3.99
CA ALA A 36 0.50 -13.11 3.07
C ALA A 36 1.53 -12.31 2.23
N GLY A 37 2.64 -11.89 2.84
CA GLY A 37 3.74 -11.23 2.13
C GLY A 37 4.37 -12.15 1.07
N ASN A 38 4.59 -13.41 1.41
CA ASN A 38 5.11 -14.43 0.50
C ASN A 38 4.12 -14.73 -0.65
N ALA A 39 2.82 -14.78 -0.37
CA ALA A 39 1.79 -14.94 -1.38
C ALA A 39 1.72 -13.74 -2.35
N ALA A 40 1.84 -12.51 -1.84
CA ALA A 40 1.92 -11.32 -2.68
C ALA A 40 3.16 -11.33 -3.59
N LEU A 41 4.32 -11.73 -3.05
CA LEU A 41 5.55 -11.85 -3.83
C LEU A 41 5.44 -12.91 -4.93
N ALA A 42 4.82 -14.05 -4.64
CA ALA A 42 4.54 -15.09 -5.62
C ALA A 42 3.60 -14.59 -6.75
N ALA A 43 2.57 -13.82 -6.40
CA ALA A 43 1.66 -13.21 -7.37
C ALA A 43 2.40 -12.22 -8.28
N VAL A 44 3.33 -11.41 -7.75
CA VAL A 44 4.19 -10.53 -8.58
C VAL A 44 5.07 -11.35 -9.53
N ARG A 45 5.72 -12.40 -9.03
CA ARG A 45 6.61 -13.27 -9.84
C ARG A 45 5.89 -13.98 -10.99
N THR A 46 4.59 -14.26 -10.82
CA THR A 46 3.75 -14.87 -11.85
C THR A 46 3.06 -13.83 -12.76
N GLY A 47 3.36 -12.54 -12.59
CA GLY A 47 2.79 -11.45 -13.39
C GLY A 47 1.37 -11.03 -12.99
N ASN A 48 0.81 -11.60 -11.92
CA ASN A 48 -0.53 -11.27 -11.44
C ASN A 48 -0.48 -10.09 -10.46
N ARG A 49 -0.33 -8.89 -11.01
CA ARG A 49 -0.23 -7.65 -10.24
C ARG A 49 -1.50 -7.31 -9.46
N GLU A 50 -2.67 -7.63 -9.99
CA GLU A 50 -3.96 -7.37 -9.34
C GLU A 50 -4.11 -8.23 -8.07
N ALA A 51 -3.77 -9.52 -8.14
CA ALA A 51 -3.79 -10.40 -6.97
C ALA A 51 -2.80 -9.93 -5.90
N ALA A 52 -1.59 -9.51 -6.28
CA ALA A 52 -0.61 -8.95 -5.35
C ALA A 52 -1.14 -7.69 -4.64
N GLN A 53 -1.78 -6.77 -5.38
CA GLN A 53 -2.37 -5.56 -4.81
C GLN A 53 -3.49 -5.86 -3.82
N ARG A 54 -4.34 -6.85 -4.14
CA ARG A 54 -5.42 -7.28 -3.24
C ARG A 54 -4.85 -7.86 -1.94
N ILE A 55 -3.87 -8.76 -2.03
CA ILE A 55 -3.24 -9.36 -0.83
C ILE A 55 -2.59 -8.28 0.03
N VAL A 56 -1.86 -7.33 -0.57
CA VAL A 56 -1.27 -6.20 0.15
C VAL A 56 -2.32 -5.30 0.78
N ALA A 57 -3.45 -5.07 0.12
CA ALA A 57 -4.56 -4.29 0.69
C ALA A 57 -5.19 -4.98 1.91
N GLU A 58 -5.28 -6.31 1.89
CA GLU A 58 -5.82 -7.14 2.96
C GLU A 58 -4.86 -7.28 4.16
N MET A 59 -3.55 -7.11 3.95
CA MET A 59 -2.55 -7.12 5.04
C MET A 59 -2.58 -5.88 5.94
N LEU A 60 -3.19 -4.77 5.49
CA LEU A 60 -3.16 -3.48 6.20
C LEU A 60 -4.56 -2.98 6.61
N PRO A 61 -5.42 -3.80 7.26
CA PRO A 61 -6.78 -3.38 7.57
C PRO A 61 -6.82 -2.35 8.70
N SER A 62 -5.99 -2.52 9.73
CA SER A 62 -5.85 -1.60 10.87
C SER A 62 -5.35 -0.23 10.45
N GLU A 63 -4.28 -0.19 9.67
CA GLU A 63 -3.62 1.01 9.20
C GLU A 63 -4.54 1.82 8.28
N ARG A 64 -5.39 1.14 7.50
CA ARG A 64 -6.44 1.79 6.70
C ARG A 64 -7.51 2.43 7.57
N VAL A 65 -7.91 1.77 8.65
CA VAL A 65 -8.89 2.33 9.62
C VAL A 65 -8.28 3.54 10.34
N GLU A 66 -7.04 3.43 10.80
CA GLU A 66 -6.32 4.55 11.44
C GLU A 66 -6.13 5.72 10.49
N LEU A 67 -5.73 5.47 9.24
CA LEU A 67 -5.62 6.50 8.22
C LEU A 67 -6.97 7.18 7.96
N ALA A 68 -8.05 6.40 7.84
CA ALA A 68 -9.39 6.96 7.68
C ALA A 68 -9.80 7.84 8.87
N ALA A 69 -9.47 7.42 10.10
CA ALA A 69 -9.70 8.23 11.30
C ALA A 69 -8.90 9.53 11.27
N HIS A 70 -7.63 9.49 10.89
CA HIS A 70 -6.81 10.70 10.75
C HIS A 70 -7.32 11.64 9.66
N LEU A 71 -7.77 11.11 8.51
CA LEU A 71 -8.37 11.91 7.45
C LEU A 71 -9.66 12.58 7.92
N GLU A 72 -10.46 11.90 8.74
CA GLU A 72 -11.67 12.48 9.33
C GLU A 72 -11.35 13.58 10.34
N GLU A 73 -10.34 13.41 11.20
CA GLU A 73 -9.88 14.48 12.09
C GLU A 73 -9.35 15.70 11.31
N LEU A 74 -8.57 15.46 10.26
CA LEU A 74 -8.11 16.54 9.38
C LEU A 74 -9.29 17.25 8.70
N ARG A 75 -10.31 16.51 8.26
CA ARG A 75 -11.52 17.06 7.66
C ARG A 75 -12.27 17.98 8.63
N LYS A 76 -12.35 17.63 9.91
CA LYS A 76 -12.95 18.49 10.96
C LYS A 76 -12.21 19.82 11.10
N LEU A 77 -10.89 19.83 10.90
CA LEU A 77 -10.05 21.03 11.01
C LEU A 77 -10.08 21.90 9.74
N LEU A 78 -10.36 21.33 8.57
CA LEU A 78 -10.32 22.04 7.30
C LEU A 78 -11.64 22.72 6.91
N GLY A 79 -12.74 22.39 7.59
CA GLY A 79 -14.07 22.93 7.34
C GLY A 79 -14.93 22.05 6.41
N PRO A 80 -16.21 22.41 6.23
CA PRO A 80 -17.12 21.56 5.49
C PRO A 80 -16.80 21.54 3.99
N THR A 81 -17.21 20.47 3.31
CA THR A 81 -17.12 20.37 1.85
C THR A 81 -18.37 20.96 1.21
N CYS A 82 -18.19 21.74 0.15
CA CYS A 82 -19.28 22.25 -0.66
C CYS A 82 -20.05 21.09 -1.31
N ALA A 83 -21.36 21.03 -1.07
CA ALA A 83 -22.23 20.00 -1.61
C ALA A 83 -22.41 20.04 -3.14
N GLU A 84 -22.04 21.16 -3.77
CA GLU A 84 -22.24 21.37 -5.22
C GLU A 84 -20.97 21.12 -6.03
N CYS A 85 -19.81 21.61 -5.58
CA CYS A 85 -18.56 21.49 -6.32
C CYS A 85 -17.50 20.59 -5.64
N GLY A 86 -17.78 20.09 -4.43
CA GLY A 86 -16.83 19.23 -3.70
C GLY A 86 -15.60 19.96 -3.13
N ALA A 87 -15.51 21.29 -3.28
CA ALA A 87 -14.40 22.07 -2.73
C ALA A 87 -14.48 22.14 -1.20
N LEU A 88 -13.33 22.08 -0.53
CA LEU A 88 -13.20 22.45 0.87
C LEU A 88 -13.50 23.95 1.04
N THR A 89 -14.32 24.28 2.03
CA THR A 89 -14.69 25.65 2.34
C THR A 89 -13.93 26.11 3.57
N GLU A 90 -13.35 27.32 3.51
CA GLU A 90 -12.71 27.90 4.67
C GLU A 90 -13.73 28.01 5.82
N ILE A 91 -13.29 27.67 7.03
CA ILE A 91 -14.13 27.74 8.22
C ILE A 91 -14.72 29.15 8.35
N GLY A 92 -16.04 29.23 8.50
CA GLY A 92 -16.78 30.50 8.63
C GLY A 92 -17.15 31.18 7.31
N THR A 93 -16.67 30.68 6.16
CA THR A 93 -17.04 31.22 4.83
C THR A 93 -18.15 30.43 4.14
N CYS A 94 -18.45 29.23 4.63
CA CYS A 94 -19.53 28.39 4.13
C CYS A 94 -20.90 28.93 4.53
N THR A 95 -21.88 28.72 3.67
CA THR A 95 -23.29 29.04 3.94
C THR A 95 -24.12 27.77 3.77
N THR A 96 -25.12 27.58 4.63
CA THR A 96 -26.09 26.50 4.44
C THR A 96 -27.00 26.82 3.26
N ASP A 97 -27.33 25.82 2.45
CA ASP A 97 -28.27 25.96 1.34
C ASP A 97 -29.69 26.21 1.90
N PRO A 98 -30.26 27.42 1.72
CA PRO A 98 -31.57 27.75 2.28
C PRO A 98 -32.72 27.02 1.57
N PHE A 99 -32.47 26.41 0.41
CA PHE A 99 -33.49 25.72 -0.39
C PHE A 99 -33.47 24.20 -0.21
N SER A 100 -32.50 23.67 0.55
CA SER A 100 -32.36 22.24 0.80
C SER A 100 -33.11 21.84 2.07
N ALA A 101 -33.86 20.74 2.02
CA ALA A 101 -34.45 20.12 3.21
C ALA A 101 -33.40 19.46 4.11
N GLU A 102 -32.24 19.12 3.54
CA GLU A 102 -31.08 18.59 4.27
C GLU A 102 -30.06 19.70 4.54
N CYS A 103 -29.34 19.62 5.67
CA CYS A 103 -28.23 20.53 5.99
C CYS A 103 -27.07 20.35 5.00
N ARG A 104 -27.05 21.15 3.93
CA ARG A 104 -25.99 21.20 2.93
C ARG A 104 -25.19 22.48 3.04
N PHE A 105 -23.87 22.36 3.05
CA PHE A 105 -22.96 23.52 3.02
C PHE A 105 -22.58 23.87 1.59
N LEU A 106 -22.61 25.15 1.26
CA LEU A 106 -22.19 25.72 -0.03
C LEU A 106 -21.04 26.71 0.18
N CYS A 107 -20.07 26.67 -0.72
CA CYS A 107 -18.99 27.66 -0.77
C CYS A 107 -19.52 29.00 -1.30
N SER A 108 -18.88 30.10 -0.92
CA SER A 108 -19.25 31.46 -1.34
C SER A 108 -19.48 31.60 -2.87
N ARG A 109 -18.67 30.89 -3.67
CA ARG A 109 -18.80 30.86 -5.14
C ARG A 109 -20.09 30.18 -5.61
N CYS A 110 -20.50 29.07 -4.99
CA CYS A 110 -21.73 28.36 -5.32
C CYS A 110 -22.97 29.07 -4.74
N THR A 111 -22.82 29.78 -3.62
CA THR A 111 -23.92 30.55 -3.03
C THR A 111 -24.19 31.86 -3.77
N ALA A 112 -23.17 32.50 -4.36
CA ALA A 112 -23.31 33.78 -5.07
C ALA A 112 -24.46 33.83 -6.10
N PRO A 113 -24.58 32.90 -7.06
CA PRO A 113 -25.67 32.92 -8.04
C PRO A 113 -27.05 32.63 -7.44
N ARG A 114 -27.11 32.01 -6.25
CA ARG A 114 -28.36 31.65 -5.56
C ARG A 114 -28.94 32.79 -4.71
N ARG A 115 -28.17 33.85 -4.43
CA ARG A 115 -28.61 35.00 -3.64
C ARG A 115 -29.36 36.07 -4.45
N THR A 116 -29.28 35.99 -5.78
CA THR A 116 -29.84 36.99 -6.70
C THR A 116 -31.19 36.56 -7.29
N HIS A 117 -31.75 35.47 -6.79
CA HIS A 117 -33.03 34.89 -7.21
C HIS A 117 -34.06 35.00 -6.08
#